data_AF-A0A4Y2X8G4-F1
#
_entry.id   AF-A0A4Y2X8G4-F1
#
_cell.length_a   1.000
_cell.length_b   1.000
_cell.length_c   1.000
_cell.angle_alpha   90.00
_cell.angle_beta   90.00
_cell.angle_gamma   90.00
#
_symmetry.space_group_name_H-M   'P 1'
#
loop_
_entity.id
_entity.type
_entity.pdbx_description
1 polymer ?
#
loop_
_entity_poly.entity_id
_entity_poly.type
_entity_poly.pdbx_seq_one_letter_code
_entity_poly.pdbx_strand_id
1 'polypeptide(L)'
;MQVSTRNSKLLGPKKKHSQNTNESLNSVIWQICPKILGSGRRIAEIAVYESVVRFNEGRLGKLNIMKELKLCISNNEIYSRNKADMRRIKQGDRRAKQNTIEKSRERRRAKLLVESKFAKKEGLT
;
A
#
# COMPACT_ATOMS: atom_id res chain seq x y z
N MET A 1 10.96 30.50 42.64
CA MET A 1 12.15 30.02 41.90
C MET A 1 12.40 28.56 42.24
N GLN A 2 12.10 27.64 41.32
CA GLN A 2 13.03 26.64 40.81
C GLN A 2 12.27 25.75 39.80
N VAL A 3 12.67 25.91 38.55
CA VAL A 3 12.29 25.08 37.41
C VAL A 3 13.15 23.82 37.51
N SER A 4 12.57 22.62 37.51
CA SER A 4 13.33 21.39 37.32
C SER A 4 12.62 20.41 36.38
N THR A 5 13.00 20.56 35.12
CA THR A 5 13.42 19.51 34.19
C THR A 5 12.54 18.28 33.95
N ARG A 6 11.88 18.32 32.78
CA ARG A 6 11.45 17.23 31.89
C ARG A 6 12.01 15.83 32.22
N ASN A 7 11.12 14.88 32.48
CA ASN A 7 11.35 13.46 32.20
C ASN A 7 10.59 13.03 30.93
N SER A 8 11.06 13.54 29.79
CA SER A 8 10.70 13.03 28.46
C SER A 8 11.73 11.97 28.06
N LYS A 9 11.55 10.71 28.47
CA LYS A 9 12.28 9.54 27.92
C LYS A 9 11.81 8.27 28.62
N LEU A 10 10.79 7.61 28.09
CA LEU A 10 10.67 6.14 28.08
C LEU A 10 9.55 5.74 27.08
N LEU A 11 9.67 6.17 25.82
CA LEU A 11 9.10 5.37 24.73
C LEU A 11 10.24 4.51 24.20
N GLY A 12 10.35 3.29 24.74
CA GLY A 12 11.09 2.22 24.10
C GLY A 12 10.67 2.05 22.64
N PRO A 13 11.45 1.32 21.82
CA PRO A 13 11.18 1.20 20.39
C PRO A 13 9.73 0.74 20.19
N LYS A 14 8.87 1.64 19.69
CA LYS A 14 7.50 1.32 19.30
C LYS A 14 7.60 0.13 18.34
N LYS A 15 7.23 -1.05 18.82
CA LYS A 15 7.01 -2.25 18.02
C LYS A 15 6.09 -1.78 16.89
N LYS A 16 6.57 -1.80 15.64
CA LYS A 16 5.71 -1.50 14.49
C LYS A 16 4.55 -2.49 14.59
N HIS A 17 3.33 -1.99 14.87
CA HIS A 17 2.13 -2.80 14.70
C HIS A 17 2.23 -3.39 13.30
N SER A 18 2.14 -4.72 13.18
CA SER A 18 2.09 -5.31 11.85
C SER A 18 0.91 -4.65 11.17
N GLN A 19 1.14 -4.06 9.99
CA GLN A 19 0.02 -3.65 9.16
C GLN A 19 -0.87 -4.88 9.05
N ASN A 20 -2.18 -4.72 9.25
CA ASN A 20 -3.09 -5.84 9.12
C ASN A 20 -2.78 -6.51 7.77
N THR A 21 -2.37 -7.77 7.79
CA THR A 21 -1.85 -8.49 6.61
C THR A 21 -2.83 -8.39 5.44
N ASN A 22 -4.12 -8.30 5.76
CA ASN A 22 -5.22 -8.24 4.81
C ASN A 22 -5.47 -6.85 4.22
N GLU A 23 -4.85 -5.78 4.73
CA GLU A 23 -4.98 -4.43 4.17
C GLU A 23 -4.59 -4.39 2.69
N SER A 24 -3.54 -5.15 2.34
CA SER A 24 -3.03 -5.22 0.98
C SER A 24 -4.03 -5.87 0.01
N LEU A 25 -4.67 -6.97 0.41
CA LEU A 25 -5.72 -7.64 -0.37
C LEU A 25 -6.99 -6.79 -0.45
N ASN A 26 -7.42 -6.22 0.68
CA ASN A 26 -8.58 -5.33 0.74
C ASN A 26 -8.42 -4.14 -0.21
N SER A 27 -7.22 -3.59 -0.31
CA SER A 27 -6.92 -2.52 -1.27
C SER A 27 -7.21 -2.95 -2.73
N VAL A 28 -6.89 -4.19 -3.10
CA VAL A 28 -7.19 -4.73 -4.44
C VAL A 28 -8.69 -4.93 -4.62
N ILE A 29 -9.40 -5.48 -3.63
CA ILE A 29 -10.86 -5.65 -3.67
C ILE A 29 -11.55 -4.32 -3.94
N TRP A 30 -11.16 -3.26 -3.21
CA TRP A 30 -11.78 -1.93 -3.37
C TRP A 30 -11.39 -1.23 -4.68
N GLN A 31 -10.30 -1.63 -5.35
CA GLN A 31 -9.99 -1.16 -6.71
C GLN A 31 -10.93 -1.76 -7.76
N ILE A 32 -11.49 -2.94 -7.51
CA ILE A 32 -12.37 -3.64 -8.45
C ILE A 32 -13.83 -3.34 -8.13
N CYS A 33 -14.21 -3.39 -6.86
CA CYS A 33 -15.56 -3.12 -6.37
C CYS A 33 -15.49 -2.00 -5.32
N PRO A 34 -15.52 -0.72 -5.73
CA PRO A 34 -15.41 0.39 -4.79
C PRO A 34 -16.55 0.38 -3.77
N LYS A 35 -16.25 0.64 -2.49
CA LYS A 35 -17.23 0.61 -1.38
C LYS A 35 -18.45 1.49 -1.58
N ILE A 36 -18.29 2.59 -2.32
CA ILE A 36 -19.33 3.59 -2.55
C ILE A 36 -20.32 3.18 -3.65
N LEU A 37 -19.93 2.23 -4.51
CA LEU A 37 -20.80 1.67 -5.52
C LEU A 37 -21.54 0.50 -4.89
N GLY A 38 -22.82 0.69 -4.60
CA GLY A 38 -23.72 -0.37 -4.14
C GLY A 38 -23.74 -1.52 -5.14
N SER A 39 -22.84 -2.48 -4.93
CA SER A 39 -22.68 -3.64 -5.80
C SER A 39 -23.48 -4.79 -5.21
N GLY A 40 -24.34 -5.41 -6.02
CA GLY A 40 -25.07 -6.60 -5.59
C GLY A 40 -24.11 -7.71 -5.14
N ARG A 41 -24.56 -8.58 -4.22
CA ARG A 41 -23.75 -9.66 -3.61
C ARG A 41 -22.90 -10.42 -4.64
N ARG A 42 -23.48 -10.79 -5.77
CA ARG A 42 -22.79 -11.55 -6.83
C ARG A 42 -21.64 -10.79 -7.48
N ILE A 43 -21.75 -9.47 -7.64
CA ILE A 43 -20.66 -8.62 -8.16
C ILE A 43 -19.53 -8.56 -7.15
N ALA A 44 -19.85 -8.40 -5.87
CA ALA A 44 -18.85 -8.40 -4.81
C ALA A 44 -18.09 -9.74 -4.73
N GLU A 45 -18.80 -10.87 -4.84
CA GLU A 45 -18.19 -12.20 -4.87
C GLU A 45 -17.22 -12.36 -6.06
N ILE A 46 -17.64 -11.97 -7.27
CA ILE A 46 -16.77 -12.01 -8.46
C ILE A 46 -15.54 -11.11 -8.28
N ALA A 47 -15.73 -9.91 -7.73
CA ALA A 47 -14.64 -8.98 -7.47
C ALA A 47 -13.62 -9.55 -6.47
N VAL A 48 -14.08 -10.30 -5.46
CA VAL A 48 -13.20 -10.98 -4.50
C VAL A 48 -12.37 -12.06 -5.20
N TYR A 49 -12.99 -12.94 -6.00
CA TYR A 49 -12.25 -13.97 -6.74
C TYR A 49 -11.20 -13.38 -7.69
N GLU A 50 -11.58 -12.37 -8.48
CA GLU A 50 -10.66 -11.65 -9.36
C GLU A 50 -9.53 -10.98 -8.57
N SER A 51 -9.83 -10.44 -7.39
CA SER A 51 -8.82 -9.79 -6.53
C SER A 51 -7.80 -10.77 -5.99
N VAL A 52 -8.23 -11.97 -5.60
CA VAL A 52 -7.34 -13.03 -5.13
C VAL A 52 -6.38 -13.45 -6.23
N VAL A 53 -6.89 -13.70 -7.44
CA VAL A 53 -6.04 -14.02 -8.61
C VAL A 53 -5.07 -12.88 -8.88
N ARG A 54 -5.56 -11.63 -8.91
CA ARG A 54 -4.71 -10.45 -9.15
C ARG A 54 -3.64 -10.25 -8.10
N PHE A 55 -3.93 -10.56 -6.84
CA PHE A 55 -3.00 -10.38 -5.74
C PHE A 55 -1.86 -11.41 -5.81
N ASN A 56 -2.21 -12.68 -6.05
CA ASN A 56 -1.25 -13.79 -6.06
C ASN A 56 -0.48 -13.90 -7.38
N GLU A 57 -1.19 -13.85 -8.51
CA GLU A 57 -0.64 -14.14 -9.84
C GLU A 57 -0.42 -12.87 -10.70
N GLY A 58 -0.86 -11.72 -10.20
CA GLY A 58 -0.85 -10.48 -10.97
C GLY A 58 -1.93 -10.44 -12.04
N ARG A 59 -1.79 -9.52 -13.00
CA ARG A 59 -2.73 -9.35 -14.11
C ARG A 59 -2.65 -10.50 -15.12
N LEU A 60 -1.54 -11.23 -15.18
CA LEU A 60 -1.43 -12.42 -16.01
C LEU A 60 -2.32 -13.59 -15.55
N GLY A 61 -2.57 -13.74 -14.24
CA GLY A 61 -3.48 -14.80 -13.75
C GLY A 61 -4.89 -14.72 -14.33
N LYS A 62 -5.36 -13.51 -14.67
CA LYS A 62 -6.65 -13.30 -15.36
C LYS A 62 -6.73 -14.02 -16.71
N LEU A 63 -5.59 -14.27 -17.37
CA LEU A 63 -5.57 -14.99 -18.65
C LEU A 63 -6.12 -16.41 -18.51
N ASN A 64 -5.91 -17.07 -17.37
CA ASN A 64 -6.46 -18.39 -17.12
C ASN A 64 -7.99 -18.33 -17.01
N ILE A 65 -8.53 -17.36 -16.27
CA ILE A 65 -9.98 -17.11 -16.19
C ILE A 65 -10.56 -16.87 -17.60
N MET A 66 -9.90 -16.05 -18.41
CA MET A 66 -10.35 -15.74 -19.77
C MET A 66 -10.35 -16.99 -20.67
N LYS A 67 -9.36 -17.87 -20.53
CA LYS A 67 -9.29 -19.14 -21.27
C LYS A 67 -10.44 -20.08 -20.86
N GLU A 68 -10.72 -20.23 -19.57
CA GLU A 68 -11.84 -21.04 -19.08
C GLU A 68 -13.19 -20.52 -19.59
N LEU A 69 -13.33 -19.20 -19.70
CA LEU A 69 -14.51 -18.55 -20.30
C LEU A 69 -14.51 -18.59 -21.83
N LYS A 70 -13.54 -19.28 -22.46
CA LYS A 70 -13.39 -19.40 -23.92
C LYS A 70 -13.30 -18.06 -24.64
N LEU A 71 -12.72 -17.06 -23.98
CA LEU A 71 -12.49 -15.74 -24.57
C LEU A 71 -11.20 -15.73 -25.38
N CYS A 72 -11.26 -15.12 -26.57
CA CYS A 72 -10.06 -14.90 -27.37
C CYS A 72 -9.17 -13.84 -26.71
N ILE A 73 -7.87 -14.11 -26.64
CA ILE A 73 -6.88 -13.22 -26.03
C ILE A 73 -5.84 -12.88 -27.09
N SER A 74 -5.70 -11.58 -27.40
CA SER A 74 -4.68 -11.13 -28.34
C SER A 74 -3.29 -11.10 -27.69
N ASN A 75 -2.25 -11.25 -28.50
CA ASN A 75 -0.87 -11.14 -28.04
C ASN A 75 -0.57 -9.76 -27.41
N ASN A 76 -1.21 -8.71 -27.92
CA ASN A 76 -1.09 -7.35 -27.37
C ASN A 76 -1.65 -7.28 -25.93
N GLU A 77 -2.77 -7.95 -25.67
CA GLU A 77 -3.37 -8.02 -24.34
C GLU A 77 -2.46 -8.77 -23.34
N ILE A 78 -1.80 -9.84 -23.78
CA ILE A 78 -0.81 -10.58 -22.98
C ILE A 78 0.39 -9.68 -22.68
N TYR A 79 0.96 -9.04 -23.70
CA TYR A 79 2.11 -8.13 -23.56
C TYR A 79 1.81 -6.96 -22.62
N SER A 80 0.65 -6.33 -22.78
CA SER A 80 0.20 -5.20 -21.95
C SER A 80 0.07 -5.59 -20.47
N ARG A 81 -0.51 -6.76 -20.18
CA ARG A 81 -0.61 -7.31 -18.80
C ARG A 81 0.76 -7.59 -18.22
N ASN A 82 1.64 -8.26 -18.95
CA ASN A 82 3.00 -8.55 -18.50
C ASN A 82 3.75 -7.25 -18.18
N LYS A 83 3.68 -6.24 -19.05
CA LYS A 83 4.27 -4.92 -18.82
C LYS A 83 3.70 -4.22 -17.57
N ALA A 84 2.41 -4.37 -17.31
CA ALA A 84 1.79 -3.83 -16.10
C ALA A 84 2.26 -4.56 -14.82
N ASP A 85 2.41 -5.88 -14.86
CA ASP A 85 2.92 -6.67 -13.73
C ASP A 85 4.39 -6.37 -13.44
N MET A 86 5.24 -6.27 -14.47
CA MET A 86 6.63 -5.84 -14.31
C MET A 86 6.74 -4.47 -13.62
N ARG A 87 5.89 -3.50 -14.03
CA ARG A 87 5.83 -2.18 -13.37
C ARG A 87 5.41 -2.29 -11.92
N ARG A 88 4.41 -3.13 -11.61
CA ARG A 88 3.94 -3.37 -10.24
C ARG A 88 5.06 -3.94 -9.36
N ILE A 89 5.78 -4.95 -9.84
CA ILE A 89 6.89 -5.58 -9.12
C ILE A 89 8.00 -4.55 -8.85
N LYS A 90 8.46 -3.85 -9.90
CA LYS A 90 9.50 -2.80 -9.77
C LYS A 90 9.11 -1.70 -8.77
N GLN A 91 7.83 -1.31 -8.76
CA GLN A 91 7.31 -0.33 -7.82
C GLN A 91 7.24 -0.89 -6.39
N GLY A 92 6.90 -2.17 -6.23
CA GLY A 92 6.94 -2.91 -4.98
C GLY A 92 8.35 -2.93 -4.39
N ASP A 93 9.34 -3.34 -5.18
CA ASP A 93 10.75 -3.39 -4.77
C ASP A 93 11.27 -2.01 -4.37
N ARG A 94 10.90 -0.97 -5.14
CA ARG A 94 11.24 0.42 -4.80
C ARG A 94 10.65 0.82 -3.44
N ARG A 95 9.39 0.48 -3.17
CA ARG A 95 8.73 0.78 -1.88
C ARG A 95 9.36 -0.01 -0.74
N ALA A 96 9.66 -1.29 -0.94
CA ALA A 96 10.33 -2.12 0.05
C ALA A 96 11.69 -1.53 0.43
N LYS A 97 12.52 -1.19 -0.57
CA LYS A 97 13.81 -0.51 -0.39
C LYS A 97 13.68 0.85 0.30
N GLN A 98 12.59 1.58 0.08
CA GLN A 98 12.34 2.88 0.71
C GLN A 98 11.77 2.73 2.14
N ASN A 99 11.09 1.64 2.45
CA ASN A 99 10.46 1.37 3.75
C ASN A 99 11.34 0.57 4.71
N THR A 100 12.62 0.36 4.37
CA THR A 100 13.63 -0.11 5.32
C THR A 100 13.61 0.74 6.58
N ILE A 101 13.87 0.10 7.72
CA ILE A 101 13.74 0.71 9.05
C ILE A 101 14.56 2.00 9.12
N GLU A 102 15.77 2.01 8.56
CA GLU A 102 16.68 3.14 8.52
C GLU A 102 16.12 4.32 7.72
N LYS A 103 15.75 4.10 6.46
CA LYS A 103 15.13 5.15 5.62
C LYS A 103 13.81 5.67 6.19
N SER A 104 13.05 4.80 6.87
CA SER A 104 11.83 5.19 7.57
C SER A 104 12.12 6.08 8.79
N ARG A 105 13.19 5.79 9.54
CA ARG A 105 13.63 6.61 10.69
C ARG A 105 14.16 7.95 10.22
N GLU A 106 14.96 7.96 9.16
CA GLU A 106 15.50 9.17 8.53
C GLU A 106 14.39 10.12 8.07
N ARG A 107 13.40 9.62 7.31
CA ARG A 107 12.23 10.42 6.90
C ARG A 107 11.48 11.02 8.09
N ARG A 108 11.30 10.24 9.18
CA ARG A 108 10.62 10.74 10.39
C ARG A 108 11.42 11.86 11.05
N ARG A 109 12.74 11.72 11.14
CA ARG A 109 13.63 12.78 11.67
C ARG A 109 13.56 14.04 10.80
N ALA A 110 13.60 13.89 9.47
CA ALA A 110 13.47 15.02 8.55
C ALA A 110 12.12 15.73 8.70
N LYS A 111 11.01 14.99 8.80
CA LYS A 111 9.67 15.56 9.01
C LYS A 111 9.57 16.33 10.33
N LEU A 112 10.10 15.78 11.42
CA LEU A 112 10.16 16.45 12.72
C LEU A 112 11.02 17.73 12.67
N LEU A 113 12.15 17.71 11.94
CA LEU A 113 13.00 18.88 11.74
C LEU A 113 12.24 19.99 11.00
N VAL A 114 11.52 19.63 9.94
CA VAL A 114 10.68 20.55 9.16
C VAL A 114 9.55 21.11 10.02
N GLU A 115 8.78 20.26 10.71
CA GLU A 115 7.71 20.67 11.63
C GLU A 115 8.25 21.57 12.76
N SER A 116 9.42 21.27 13.33
CA SER A 116 10.05 22.13 14.35
C SER A 116 10.47 23.50 13.81
N LYS A 117 10.89 23.58 12.55
CA LYS A 117 11.23 24.86 11.89
C LYS A 117 9.98 25.68 11.61
N PHE A 118 8.88 25.04 11.22
CA PHE A 118 7.59 25.71 11.06
C PHE A 118 7.03 26.20 12.40
N ALA A 119 7.04 25.36 13.44
CA ALA A 119 6.60 25.75 14.79
C ALA A 119 7.41 26.91 15.39
N LYS A 120 8.70 27.01 15.08
CA LYS A 120 9.54 28.16 15.47
C LYS A 120 9.21 29.45 14.69
N LYS A 121 8.69 29.32 13.47
CA LYS A 121 8.28 30.48 12.65
C LYS A 121 6.87 30.96 12.98
N GLU A 122 5.97 30.07 13.42
CA GLU A 122 4.59 30.42 13.79
C GLU A 122 4.43 30.96 15.22
N GLY A 123 5.52 31.09 15.98
CA GLY A 123 5.53 31.92 17.19
C GLY A 123 4.90 31.28 18.43
N LEU A 124 5.59 30.29 19.02
CA LEU A 124 5.63 30.28 20.50
C LEU A 124 6.53 31.46 20.92
N THR A 125 5.89 32.56 21.29
CA THR A 125 6.48 33.63 22.13
C THR A 125 6.23 33.27 23.58
#